data_AF-F3FWA0-F1
#
_entry.id   AF-F3FWA0-F1
#
_cell.length_a   1.000
_cell.length_b   1.000
_cell.length_c   1.000
_cell.angle_alpha   90.00
_cell.angle_beta   90.00
_cell.angle_gamma   90.00
#
_symmetry.space_group_name_H-M   'P 1'
#
loop_
_entity.id
_entity.type
_entity.pdbx_description
1 polymer ?
#
loop_
_entity_poly.entity_id
_entity_poly.type
_entity_poly.pdbx_seq_one_letter_code
_entity_poly.pdbx_strand_id
1 'polypeptide(L)' 'GQWQVNYSEHEYCEIVQGVSVLRDEQGHAKTLRAGDRFVIPAGFKGTWEVLETCRKIYVVFEAAADK' A
#
# COMPACT_ATOMS: atom_id res chain seq x y z
N GLY A 1 -10.22 6.98 -7.60
CA GLY A 1 -10.41 5.77 -8.44
C GLY A 1 -9.98 4.54 -7.66
N GLN A 2 -10.28 3.34 -8.14
CA GLN A 2 -9.90 2.08 -7.47
C GLN A 2 -9.16 1.16 -8.44
N TRP A 3 -8.05 0.58 -8.00
CA TRP A 3 -7.19 -0.28 -8.81
C TRP A 3 -6.90 -1.59 -8.09
N GLN A 4 -6.88 -2.67 -8.85
CA GLN A 4 -6.34 -3.95 -8.39
C GLN A 4 -4.83 -3.84 -8.25
N VAL A 5 -4.28 -4.38 -7.18
CA VAL A 5 -2.85 -4.35 -6.86
C VAL A 5 -2.36 -5.73 -6.47
N ASN A 6 -1.13 -6.04 -6.87
CA ASN A 6 -0.42 -7.27 -6.54
C ASN A 6 1.06 -6.91 -6.32
N TYR A 7 1.50 -7.03 -5.07
CA TYR A 7 2.85 -6.65 -4.66
C TYR A 7 3.76 -7.89 -4.64
N SER A 8 4.72 -7.96 -5.55
CA SER A 8 5.79 -8.98 -5.51
C SER A 8 6.84 -8.63 -4.45
N GLU A 9 7.08 -7.33 -4.29
CA GLU A 9 8.06 -6.69 -3.44
C GLU A 9 7.51 -6.28 -2.06
N HIS A 10 8.41 -5.92 -1.15
CA HIS A 10 8.05 -5.10 0.00
C HIS A 10 8.05 -3.62 -0.38
N GLU A 11 6.98 -2.90 -0.03
CA GLU A 11 6.90 -1.44 -0.22
C GLU A 11 6.67 -0.72 1.11
N TYR A 12 7.63 0.10 1.54
CA TYR A 12 7.36 1.13 2.54
C TYR A 12 6.59 2.28 1.92
N CYS A 13 5.59 2.78 2.64
CA CYS A 13 4.78 3.93 2.29
C CYS A 13 4.70 4.93 3.45
N GLU A 14 4.81 6.21 3.13
CA GLU A 14 4.42 7.32 3.98
C GLU A 14 3.43 8.20 3.24
N ILE A 15 2.22 8.36 3.77
CA ILE A 15 1.23 9.27 3.19
C ILE A 15 1.54 10.69 3.68
N VAL A 16 1.75 11.61 2.75
CA VAL A 16 2.02 13.02 3.07
C VAL A 16 0.82 13.93 2.79
N GLN A 17 -0.15 13.46 2.01
CA GLN A 17 -1.38 14.19 1.69
C GLN A 17 -2.48 13.24 1.21
N GLY A 18 -3.74 13.58 1.48
CA GLY A 18 -4.92 12.91 0.94
C GLY A 18 -5.32 11.65 1.70
N VAL A 19 -6.25 10.90 1.10
CA VAL A 19 -6.87 9.72 1.71
C VAL A 19 -6.98 8.59 0.69
N SER A 20 -6.57 7.40 1.09
CA SER A 20 -6.78 6.17 0.34
C SER A 20 -7.27 5.04 1.24
N VAL A 21 -7.80 3.97 0.66
CA VAL A 21 -8.16 2.74 1.36
C VAL A 21 -7.46 1.58 0.66
N LEU A 22 -6.71 0.81 1.44
CA LEU A 22 -6.11 -0.45 1.00
C LEU A 22 -7.00 -1.59 1.51
N ARG A 23 -7.45 -2.48 0.62
CA ARG A 23 -8.28 -3.65 0.99
C ARG A 23 -7.60 -4.92 0.54
N ASP A 24 -7.53 -5.93 1.39
CA ASP A 24 -7.03 -7.26 1.02
C ASP A 24 -8.13 -8.14 0.38
N GLU A 25 -7.75 -9.30 -0.15
CA GLU A 25 -8.68 -10.28 -0.74
C GLU A 25 -9.64 -10.91 0.28
N GLN A 26 -9.37 -10.79 1.58
CA GLN A 26 -10.23 -11.30 2.65
C GLN A 26 -11.28 -10.27 3.10
N GLY A 27 -11.24 -9.06 2.53
CA GLY A 27 -12.17 -7.98 2.84
C GLY A 27 -11.73 -7.08 4.00
N HIS A 28 -10.55 -7.29 4.59
CA HIS A 28 -10.00 -6.34 5.55
C HIS A 28 -9.60 -5.05 4.84
N ALA A 29 -9.85 -3.92 5.49
CA ALA A 29 -9.58 -2.60 4.92
C ALA A 29 -8.83 -1.72 5.91
N LYS A 30 -7.85 -0.96 5.40
CA LYS A 30 -7.16 0.08 6.15
C LYS A 30 -7.29 1.41 5.42
N THR A 31 -7.83 2.41 6.11
CA THR A 31 -7.79 3.79 5.66
C THR A 31 -6.41 4.37 5.93
N LEU A 32 -5.83 4.98 4.89
CA LEU A 32 -4.52 5.59 4.86
C LEU A 32 -4.69 7.10 4.70
N ARG A 33 -4.02 7.89 5.54
CA ARG A 33 -4.10 9.35 5.56
C ARG A 33 -2.76 9.99 5.91
N ALA A 34 -2.65 11.29 5.70
CA ALA A 34 -1.43 12.05 6.00
C ALA A 34 -0.90 11.74 7.42
N GLY A 35 0.39 11.38 7.51
CA GLY A 35 1.07 10.98 8.73
C GLY A 35 1.19 9.46 8.93
N ASP A 36 0.41 8.65 8.21
CA ASP A 36 0.52 7.19 8.26
C ASP A 36 1.81 6.71 7.59
N ARG A 37 2.52 5.82 8.29
CA ARG A 37 3.72 5.11 7.82
C ARG A 37 3.53 3.62 7.98
N PHE A 38 3.74 2.86 6.92
CA PHE A 38 3.47 1.42 6.91
C PHE A 38 4.29 0.70 5.84
N VAL A 39 4.34 -0.63 5.95
CA VAL A 39 4.91 -1.50 4.91
C VAL A 39 3.78 -2.34 4.34
N ILE A 40 3.74 -2.45 3.02
CA ILE A 40 2.98 -3.46 2.30
C ILE A 40 3.91 -4.65 2.11
N PRO A 41 3.61 -5.82 2.69
CA PRO A 41 4.46 -6.97 2.54
C PRO A 41 4.38 -7.55 1.12
N ALA A 42 5.50 -8.13 0.66
CA ALA A 42 5.51 -9.00 -0.50
C ALA A 42 4.41 -10.07 -0.39
N GLY A 43 3.73 -10.33 -1.50
CA GLY A 43 2.58 -11.22 -1.60
C GLY A 43 1.23 -10.56 -1.27
N PHE A 44 1.18 -9.27 -0.91
CA PHE A 44 -0.10 -8.58 -0.73
C PHE A 44 -0.88 -8.49 -2.05
N LYS A 45 -2.16 -8.85 -1.99
CA LYS A 45 -3.11 -8.74 -3.10
C LYS A 45 -4.40 -8.08 -2.63
N GLY A 46 -4.98 -7.26 -3.49
CA GLY A 46 -6.27 -6.63 -3.24
C GLY A 46 -6.46 -5.34 -4.02
N THR A 47 -7.04 -4.31 -3.39
CA THR A 47 -7.34 -3.04 -4.06
C THR A 47 -6.76 -1.82 -3.34
N TRP A 48 -6.29 -0.86 -4.13
CA TRP A 48 -5.98 0.50 -3.68
C TRP A 48 -7.05 1.46 -4.21
N GLU A 49 -7.78 2.09 -3.30
CA GLU A 49 -8.82 3.06 -3.61
C GLU A 49 -8.39 4.46 -3.18
N VAL A 50 -8.24 5.39 -4.13
CA VAL A 50 -7.96 6.80 -3.86
C VAL A 50 -9.29 7.54 -3.71
N LEU A 51 -9.59 7.98 -2.48
CA LEU A 51 -10.79 8.74 -2.12
C LEU A 51 -10.58 10.25 -2.29
N GLU A 52 -9.39 10.73 -1.95
CA GLU A 52 -8.93 12.11 -2.16
C GLU A 52 -7.56 12.07 -2.83
N THR A 53 -7.21 13.07 -3.64
CA THR A 53 -5.90 13.13 -4.30
C THR A 53 -4.78 12.90 -3.30
N CYS A 54 -4.07 11.78 -3.46
CA CYS A 54 -3.12 11.25 -2.49
C CYS A 54 -1.69 11.44 -2.98
N ARG A 55 -0.80 11.85 -2.06
CA ARG A 55 0.65 11.90 -2.31
C ARG A 55 1.35 11.05 -1.25
N LYS A 56 2.27 10.20 -1.71
CA LYS A 56 3.07 9.33 -0.84
C LYS A 56 4.56 9.43 -1.16
N ILE A 57 5.38 9.19 -0.14
CA ILE A 57 6.78 8.80 -0.29
C ILE A 57 6.80 7.27 -0.20
N TYR A 58 7.60 6.63 -1.04
CA TYR A 58 7.67 5.17 -1.05
C TYR A 58 9.10 4.67 -1.28
N VAL A 59 9.38 3.49 -0.75
CA VAL A 59 10.60 2.72 -1.02
C VAL A 59 10.19 1.29 -1.31
N VAL A 60 10.62 0.77 -2.45
CA VAL A 60 10.37 -0.61 -2.88
C VAL A 60 11.68 -1.38 -2.83
N PHE A 61 11.63 -2.60 -2.30
CA PHE A 61 12.75 -3.53 -2.41
C PHE A 61 12.27 -4.98 -2.51
N GLU A 62 13.04 -5.77 -3.25
CA GLU A 62 12.91 -7.23 -3.29
C GLU A 62 13.85 -7.83 -2.26
N ALA A 63 13.32 -8.67 -1.37
CA ALA A 63 14.16 -9.39 -0.41
C ALA A 63 14.94 -10.49 -1.16
N ALA A 64 16.25 -10.56 -0.94
CA ALA A 64 17.02 -11.71 -1.42
C ALA A 64 16.49 -12.98 -0.74
N ALA A 65 16.37 -14.07 -1.51
CA ALA A 65 16.04 -15.36 -0.92
C ALA A 65 17.08 -15.73 0.14
N ASP A 66 16.62 -16.16 1.32
CA ASP A 66 17.48 -16.76 2.32
C ASP A 66 18.22 -17.95 1.68
N LYS A 67 19.56 -17.95 1.77
CA LYS A 67 20.42 -19.02 1.24
C LYS A 67 20.42 -20.24 2.14
#